data_AF-A0A3D4S6E1-F1
#
_entry.id   AF-A0A3D4S6E1-F1
#
_cell.length_a   1.000
_cell.length_b   1.000
_cell.length_c   1.000
_cell.angle_alpha   90.00
_cell.angle_beta   90.00
_cell.angle_gamma   90.00
#
_symmetry.space_group_name_H-M   'P 1'
#
loop_
_entity.id
_entity.type
_entity.pdbx_description
1 polymer ?
#
loop_
_entity_poly.entity_id
_entity_poly.type
_entity_poly.pdbx_seq_one_letter_code
_entity_poly.pdbx_strand_id
1 'polypeptide(L)'
;MKKTTKFLVRSAVIAALYAALTFVVAPIAYTPVQFRVSEALTILPLFFTEAIPGLTIGCFIANIPAGPWDMLIGTAATLIAAVLTRLSRKIWLGIIPPVLCNAFLVPVIFLTNPEITEPYFFNVLTVGGGELLSVVALGVPLYFAMAKLAKKRHSLFGLQPVGGKADDAPQITEEQSAENPCPTKTDAPGESEPRERDEDGKIPDRHVEGADTSADITADKRE
;
A
#
# COMPACT_ATOMS: atom_id res chain seq x y z
N MET A 1 -8.55 -15.34 -3.95
CA MET A 1 -9.24 -14.26 -4.69
C MET A 1 -8.54 -14.04 -6.04
N LYS A 2 -9.30 -13.86 -7.14
CA LYS A 2 -8.73 -13.50 -8.45
C LYS A 2 -8.04 -12.13 -8.35
N LYS A 3 -6.91 -11.94 -9.06
CA LYS A 3 -6.14 -10.67 -9.03
C LYS A 3 -7.01 -9.45 -9.34
N THR A 4 -7.95 -9.59 -10.27
CA THR A 4 -8.92 -8.55 -10.66
C THR A 4 -9.87 -8.14 -9.54
N THR A 5 -10.37 -9.09 -8.74
CA THR A 5 -11.26 -8.77 -7.60
C THR A 5 -10.53 -7.95 -6.54
N LYS A 6 -9.30 -8.35 -6.21
CA LYS A 6 -8.46 -7.61 -5.25
C LYS A 6 -8.15 -6.19 -5.76
N PHE A 7 -7.92 -6.05 -7.06
CA PHE A 7 -7.70 -4.76 -7.69
C PHE A 7 -8.91 -3.84 -7.53
N LEU A 8 -10.08 -4.32 -7.95
CA LEU A 8 -11.31 -3.54 -7.92
C LEU A 8 -11.69 -3.11 -6.50
N VAL A 9 -11.61 -4.03 -5.54
CA VAL A 9 -11.94 -3.74 -4.13
C VAL A 9 -10.99 -2.70 -3.56
N ARG A 10 -9.68 -2.80 -3.82
CA ARG A 10 -8.72 -1.79 -3.36
C ARG A 10 -8.99 -0.41 -3.95
N SER A 11 -9.22 -0.34 -5.25
CA SER A 11 -9.58 0.92 -5.91
C SER A 11 -10.86 1.52 -5.33
N ALA A 12 -11.90 0.70 -5.10
CA ALA A 12 -13.16 1.15 -4.52
C ALA A 12 -12.99 1.68 -3.10
N VAL A 13 -12.20 1.01 -2.26
CA VAL A 13 -11.90 1.47 -0.90
C VAL A 13 -11.13 2.79 -0.92
N ILE A 14 -10.14 2.94 -1.80
CA ILE A 14 -9.39 4.20 -1.95
C ILE A 14 -10.32 5.33 -2.41
N ALA A 15 -11.19 5.07 -3.38
CA ALA A 15 -12.17 6.05 -3.85
C ALA A 15 -13.13 6.49 -2.72
N ALA A 16 -13.66 5.53 -1.96
CA ALA A 16 -14.55 5.81 -0.84
C ALA A 16 -13.85 6.61 0.26
N LEU A 17 -12.62 6.26 0.61
CA LEU A 17 -11.82 7.02 1.57
C LEU A 17 -11.57 8.44 1.10
N TYR A 18 -11.14 8.62 -0.16
CA TYR A 18 -10.90 9.94 -0.72
C TYR A 18 -12.15 10.81 -0.62
N ALA A 19 -13.30 10.32 -1.10
CA ALA A 19 -14.55 11.07 -1.06
C ALA A 19 -15.01 11.39 0.37
N ALA A 20 -14.95 10.40 1.28
CA ALA A 20 -15.34 10.58 2.67
C ALA A 20 -14.46 11.61 3.38
N LEU A 21 -13.14 11.54 3.20
CA LEU A 21 -12.19 12.50 3.78
C LEU A 21 -12.48 13.91 3.27
N THR A 22 -12.73 14.09 1.98
CA THR A 22 -13.09 15.41 1.42
C THR A 22 -14.40 15.93 1.99
N PHE A 23 -15.45 15.10 2.08
CA PHE A 23 -16.74 15.55 2.57
C PHE A 23 -16.75 15.88 4.07
N VAL A 24 -16.00 15.15 4.89
CA VAL A 24 -15.87 15.44 6.32
C VAL A 24 -15.21 16.81 6.55
N VAL A 25 -14.26 17.19 5.69
CA VAL A 25 -13.58 18.50 5.76
C VAL A 25 -14.09 19.49 4.72
N ALA A 26 -15.31 19.29 4.18
CA ALA A 26 -15.88 20.12 3.11
C ALA A 26 -15.76 21.63 3.35
N PRO A 27 -16.02 22.18 4.56
CA PRO A 27 -15.91 23.62 4.79
C PRO A 27 -14.50 24.20 4.56
N ILE A 28 -13.45 23.37 4.66
CA ILE A 28 -12.05 23.76 4.49
C ILE A 28 -11.51 23.28 3.12
N ALA A 29 -12.21 22.34 2.48
CA ALA A 29 -11.78 21.74 1.22
C ALA A 29 -12.11 22.58 -0.03
N TYR A 30 -13.07 23.51 0.05
CA TYR A 30 -13.53 24.32 -1.10
C TYR A 30 -13.35 25.83 -0.91
N THR A 31 -12.46 26.24 -0.01
CA THR A 31 -12.13 27.65 0.24
C THR A 31 -10.95 28.12 -0.63
N PRO A 32 -10.74 29.44 -0.79
CA PRO A 32 -9.57 29.96 -1.54
C PRO A 32 -8.23 29.46 -0.98
N VAL A 33 -8.14 29.31 0.34
CA VAL A 33 -7.10 28.52 1.00
C VAL A 33 -7.69 27.15 1.29
N GLN A 34 -7.62 26.24 0.32
CA GLN A 34 -8.18 24.90 0.43
C GLN A 34 -7.18 23.93 1.05
N PHE A 35 -7.64 23.16 2.03
CA PHE A 35 -6.89 22.05 2.59
C PHE A 35 -7.62 20.74 2.33
N ARG A 36 -7.13 19.98 1.35
CA ARG A 36 -7.75 18.72 0.96
C ARG A 36 -6.99 17.55 1.55
N VAL A 37 -7.43 17.13 2.74
CA VAL A 37 -6.89 15.98 3.49
C VAL A 37 -6.80 14.72 2.62
N SER A 38 -7.75 14.51 1.71
CA SER A 38 -7.78 13.34 0.83
C SER A 38 -6.62 13.30 -0.19
N GLU A 39 -5.96 14.42 -0.48
CA GLU A 39 -4.77 14.46 -1.34
C GLU A 39 -3.56 13.77 -0.69
N ALA A 40 -3.57 13.54 0.62
CA ALA A 40 -2.59 12.68 1.27
C ALA A 40 -2.57 11.25 0.70
N LEU A 41 -3.71 10.78 0.16
CA LEU A 41 -3.83 9.47 -0.46
C LEU A 41 -3.13 9.40 -1.83
N THR A 42 -2.74 10.53 -2.43
CA THR A 42 -1.99 10.56 -3.70
C THR A 42 -0.59 9.98 -3.61
N ILE A 43 -0.12 9.63 -2.41
CA ILE A 43 1.12 8.89 -2.20
C ILE A 43 0.95 7.38 -2.42
N LEU A 44 -0.28 6.86 -2.36
CA LEU A 44 -0.60 5.43 -2.53
C LEU A 44 -0.22 4.83 -3.90
N PRO A 45 -0.25 5.57 -5.03
CA PRO A 45 0.27 5.11 -6.30
C PRO A 45 1.73 4.65 -6.27
N LEU A 46 2.55 5.11 -5.31
CA LEU A 46 3.92 4.59 -5.11
C LEU A 46 3.94 3.11 -4.69
N PHE A 47 2.83 2.61 -4.14
CA PHE A 47 2.70 1.25 -3.64
C PHE A 47 1.77 0.38 -4.50
N PHE A 48 0.67 0.95 -5.00
CA PHE A 48 -0.41 0.22 -5.68
C PHE A 48 -0.76 0.87 -7.01
N THR A 49 -0.90 0.07 -8.08
CA THR A 49 -1.40 0.62 -9.36
C THR A 49 -2.88 0.92 -9.26
N GLU A 50 -3.55 0.20 -8.37
CA GLU A 50 -4.97 0.27 -8.09
C GLU A 50 -5.38 1.61 -7.47
N ALA A 51 -4.43 2.33 -6.88
CA ALA A 51 -4.67 3.65 -6.34
C ALA A 51 -4.98 4.69 -7.43
N ILE A 52 -4.45 4.55 -8.64
CA ILE A 52 -4.69 5.51 -9.73
C ILE A 52 -6.20 5.63 -10.06
N PRO A 53 -6.91 4.54 -10.44
CA PRO A 53 -8.35 4.63 -10.68
C PRO A 53 -9.15 4.93 -9.41
N GLY A 54 -8.68 4.48 -8.24
CA GLY A 54 -9.34 4.78 -6.97
C GLY A 54 -9.36 6.27 -6.65
N LEU A 55 -8.21 6.94 -6.72
CA LEU A 55 -8.09 8.38 -6.51
C LEU A 55 -8.86 9.18 -7.55
N THR A 56 -8.82 8.76 -8.82
CA THR A 56 -9.53 9.42 -9.91
C THR A 56 -11.04 9.41 -9.68
N ILE A 57 -11.61 8.24 -9.38
CA ILE A 57 -13.05 8.10 -9.12
C ILE A 57 -13.43 8.81 -7.81
N GLY A 58 -12.59 8.70 -6.78
CA GLY A 58 -12.80 9.39 -5.51
C GLY A 58 -12.83 10.92 -5.68
N CYS A 59 -11.90 11.47 -6.45
CA CYS A 59 -11.83 12.90 -6.76
C CYS A 59 -13.05 13.36 -7.57
N PHE A 60 -13.44 12.59 -8.58
CA PHE A 60 -14.65 12.87 -9.35
C PHE A 60 -15.89 12.96 -8.46
N ILE A 61 -16.09 11.99 -7.57
CA ILE A 61 -17.21 11.97 -6.63
C ILE A 61 -17.13 13.15 -5.65
N ALA A 62 -15.94 13.41 -5.10
CA ALA A 62 -15.71 14.50 -4.16
C ALA A 62 -15.99 15.87 -4.78
N ASN A 63 -15.81 16.03 -6.09
CA ASN A 63 -16.01 17.31 -6.77
C ASN A 63 -17.45 17.54 -7.27
N ILE A 64 -18.35 16.56 -7.13
CA ILE A 64 -19.77 16.70 -7.52
C ILE A 64 -20.42 17.96 -6.90
N PRO A 65 -20.24 18.27 -5.60
CA PRO A 65 -20.83 19.46 -5.00
C PRO A 65 -20.17 20.78 -5.45
N ALA A 66 -18.91 20.73 -5.92
CA ALA A 66 -18.15 21.92 -6.32
C ALA A 66 -18.52 22.42 -7.72
N GLY A 67 -18.93 21.51 -8.61
CA GLY A 67 -19.44 21.85 -9.94
C GLY A 67 -18.76 21.09 -11.08
N PRO A 68 -19.26 21.25 -12.32
CA PRO A 68 -18.79 20.47 -13.47
C PRO A 68 -17.34 20.75 -13.86
N TRP A 69 -16.86 21.99 -13.67
CA TRP A 69 -15.48 22.36 -13.97
C TRP A 69 -14.50 21.72 -12.98
N ASP A 70 -14.82 21.70 -11.69
CA ASP A 70 -14.07 20.98 -10.66
C ASP A 70 -14.05 19.47 -10.90
N MET A 71 -15.17 18.90 -11.33
CA MET A 71 -15.26 17.49 -11.68
C MET A 71 -14.33 17.15 -12.85
N LEU A 72 -14.25 17.97 -13.90
CA LEU A 72 -13.35 17.70 -15.04
C LEU A 72 -11.90 18.01 -14.71
N ILE A 73 -11.60 19.27 -14.34
CA ILE A 73 -10.23 19.76 -14.21
C ILE A 73 -9.58 19.17 -12.96
N GLY A 74 -10.29 19.12 -11.83
CA GLY A 74 -9.77 18.54 -10.59
C GLY A 74 -9.48 17.05 -10.71
N THR A 75 -10.39 16.30 -11.35
CA THR A 75 -10.18 14.87 -11.61
C THR A 75 -9.02 14.64 -12.59
N ALA A 76 -8.93 15.44 -13.65
CA ALA A 76 -7.82 15.37 -14.61
C ALA A 76 -6.47 15.67 -13.93
N ALA A 77 -6.42 16.70 -13.07
CA ALA A 77 -5.23 17.04 -12.30
C ALA A 77 -4.80 15.89 -11.39
N THR A 78 -5.75 15.31 -10.65
CA THR A 78 -5.49 14.17 -9.77
C THR A 78 -5.04 12.92 -10.55
N LEU A 79 -5.64 12.66 -11.70
CA LEU A 79 -5.26 11.54 -12.57
C LEU A 79 -3.83 11.69 -13.08
N ILE A 80 -3.49 12.87 -13.62
CA ILE A 80 -2.13 13.17 -14.11
C ILE A 80 -1.13 13.04 -12.96
N ALA A 81 -1.44 13.63 -11.81
CA ALA A 81 -0.64 13.53 -10.59
C ALA A 81 -0.41 12.07 -10.17
N ALA A 82 -1.46 11.26 -10.11
CA ALA A 82 -1.38 9.87 -9.68
C ALA A 82 -0.54 9.02 -10.64
N VAL A 83 -0.65 9.26 -11.96
CA VAL A 83 0.18 8.60 -12.96
C VAL A 83 1.64 9.01 -12.79
N LEU A 84 1.95 10.30 -12.73
CA LEU A 84 3.32 10.78 -12.55
C LEU A 84 3.94 10.33 -11.23
N THR A 85 3.14 10.30 -10.16
CA THR A 85 3.55 9.76 -8.86
C THR A 85 3.91 8.29 -8.98
N ARG A 86 3.13 7.50 -9.72
CA ARG A 86 3.46 6.09 -9.97
C ARG A 86 4.76 5.90 -10.74
N LEU A 87 5.09 6.80 -11.68
CA LEU A 87 6.36 6.74 -12.40
C LEU A 87 7.56 7.10 -11.51
N SER A 88 7.30 7.77 -10.38
CA SER A 88 8.34 8.23 -9.47
C SER A 88 8.91 7.08 -8.65
N ARG A 89 10.24 7.04 -8.54
CA ARG A 89 10.96 5.98 -7.82
C ARG A 89 11.39 6.34 -6.39
N LYS A 90 11.16 7.58 -5.98
CA LYS A 90 11.54 8.11 -4.67
C LYS A 90 10.35 8.86 -4.09
N ILE A 91 10.17 8.82 -2.78
CA ILE A 91 9.10 9.54 -2.09
C ILE A 91 9.09 11.02 -2.44
N TRP A 92 10.25 11.68 -2.40
CA TRP A 92 10.38 13.11 -2.71
C TRP A 92 9.98 13.44 -4.15
N LEU A 93 10.26 12.55 -5.10
CA LEU A 93 9.80 12.71 -6.48
C LEU A 93 8.31 12.41 -6.63
N GLY A 94 7.74 11.56 -5.76
CA GLY A 94 6.31 11.24 -5.76
C GLY A 94 5.42 12.32 -5.14
N ILE A 95 5.96 13.18 -4.28
CA ILE A 95 5.22 14.31 -3.67
C ILE A 95 5.08 15.48 -4.65
N ILE A 96 6.04 15.65 -5.56
CA ILE A 96 6.08 16.78 -6.49
C ILE A 96 4.89 16.79 -7.47
N PRO A 97 4.52 15.69 -8.15
CA PRO A 97 3.44 15.71 -9.13
C PRO A 97 2.08 16.10 -8.56
N PRO A 98 1.59 15.56 -7.42
CA PRO A 98 0.34 15.99 -6.82
C PRO A 98 0.31 17.48 -6.51
N VAL A 99 1.39 18.01 -5.91
CA VAL A 99 1.49 19.43 -5.56
C VAL A 99 1.49 20.30 -6.81
N LEU A 100 2.33 19.99 -7.80
CA LEU A 100 2.41 20.80 -9.02
C LEU A 100 1.13 20.72 -9.85
N CYS A 101 0.59 19.52 -10.09
CA CYS A 101 -0.62 19.37 -10.88
C CYS A 101 -1.78 20.11 -10.25
N ASN A 102 -2.06 19.92 -8.95
CA ASN A 102 -3.16 20.61 -8.30
C ASN A 102 -2.91 22.13 -8.18
N ALA A 103 -1.68 22.57 -7.84
CA ALA A 103 -1.35 23.98 -7.73
C ALA A 103 -1.58 24.77 -9.02
N PHE A 104 -1.33 24.17 -10.19
CA PHE A 104 -1.50 24.87 -11.47
C PHE A 104 -2.85 24.60 -12.15
N LEU A 105 -3.39 23.38 -12.07
CA LEU A 105 -4.65 23.06 -12.77
C LEU A 105 -5.89 23.53 -12.00
N VAL A 106 -5.91 23.45 -10.67
CA VAL A 106 -7.10 23.83 -9.89
C VAL A 106 -7.41 25.33 -10.00
N PRO A 107 -6.44 26.25 -9.90
CA PRO A 107 -6.72 27.69 -10.07
C PRO A 107 -7.24 28.08 -11.45
N VAL A 108 -7.08 27.24 -12.48
CA VAL A 108 -7.70 27.47 -13.80
C VAL A 108 -9.23 27.45 -13.68
N ILE A 109 -9.78 26.66 -12.77
CA ILE A 109 -11.23 26.63 -12.48
C ILE A 109 -11.67 27.98 -11.91
N PHE A 110 -10.86 28.60 -11.04
CA PHE A 110 -11.22 29.89 -10.45
C PHE A 110 -11.30 31.02 -11.48
N LEU A 111 -10.56 30.91 -12.60
CA LEU A 111 -10.68 31.86 -13.71
C LEU A 111 -12.04 31.80 -14.43
N THR A 112 -12.77 30.68 -14.31
CA THR A 112 -14.12 30.56 -14.88
C THR A 112 -15.21 31.08 -13.94
N ASN A 113 -14.86 31.38 -12.68
CA ASN A 113 -15.78 31.90 -11.67
C ASN A 113 -15.64 33.42 -11.51
N PRO A 114 -16.62 34.23 -11.93
CA PRO A 114 -16.53 35.70 -11.89
C PRO A 114 -16.53 36.27 -10.47
N GLU A 115 -16.87 35.48 -9.45
CA GLU A 115 -16.84 35.91 -8.04
C GLU A 115 -15.42 35.92 -7.45
N ILE A 116 -14.48 35.18 -8.04
CA ILE A 116 -13.09 35.15 -7.58
C ILE A 116 -12.30 36.20 -8.37
N THR A 117 -11.98 37.30 -7.69
CA THR A 117 -11.25 38.43 -8.28
C THR A 117 -9.73 38.35 -8.07
N GLU A 118 -9.28 37.36 -7.29
CA GLU A 118 -7.88 37.22 -6.93
C GLU A 118 -7.01 36.84 -8.14
N PRO A 119 -5.77 37.36 -8.25
CA PRO A 119 -4.86 37.01 -9.32
C PRO A 119 -4.58 35.51 -9.37
N TYR A 120 -4.46 34.95 -10.58
CA TYR A 120 -4.18 33.53 -10.80
C TYR A 120 -2.99 33.00 -9.96
N PHE A 121 -1.86 33.72 -9.96
CA PHE A 121 -0.68 33.29 -9.20
C PHE A 121 -0.87 33.31 -7.68
N PHE A 122 -1.75 34.17 -7.16
CA PHE A 122 -2.11 34.14 -5.75
C PHE A 122 -2.86 32.84 -5.40
N ASN A 123 -3.78 32.43 -6.27
CA ASN A 123 -4.49 31.16 -6.13
C ASN A 123 -3.56 29.93 -6.30
N VAL A 124 -2.57 30.00 -7.21
CA VAL A 124 -1.53 28.95 -7.33
C VAL A 124 -0.75 28.78 -6.04
N LEU A 125 -0.37 29.88 -5.38
CA LEU A 125 0.39 29.83 -4.14
C LEU A 125 -0.44 29.30 -2.96
N THR A 126 -1.70 29.73 -2.84
CA THR A 126 -2.59 29.30 -1.76
C THR A 126 -3.01 27.83 -1.91
N VAL A 127 -3.46 27.43 -3.10
CA VAL A 127 -3.78 26.02 -3.41
C VAL A 127 -2.53 25.17 -3.31
N GLY A 128 -1.42 25.57 -3.93
CA GLY A 128 -0.16 24.83 -3.87
C GLY A 128 0.39 24.68 -2.46
N GLY A 129 0.23 25.69 -1.61
CA GLY A 129 0.57 25.61 -0.18
C GLY A 129 -0.30 24.62 0.58
N GLY A 130 -1.62 24.63 0.35
CA GLY A 130 -2.56 23.68 0.94
C GLY A 130 -2.31 22.23 0.52
N GLU A 131 -2.00 22.02 -0.77
CA GLU A 131 -1.62 20.73 -1.34
C GLU A 131 -0.29 20.21 -0.76
N LEU A 132 0.74 21.07 -0.74
CA LEU A 132 2.02 20.73 -0.14
C LEU A 132 1.86 20.34 1.33
N LEU A 133 1.07 21.10 2.08
CA LEU A 133 0.78 20.81 3.48
C LEU A 133 0.05 19.46 3.60
N SER A 134 -0.94 19.19 2.77
CA SER A 134 -1.72 17.94 2.80
C SER A 134 -0.82 16.72 2.55
N VAL A 135 -0.01 16.77 1.50
CA VAL A 135 0.85 15.65 1.11
C VAL A 135 2.05 15.48 2.05
N VAL A 136 2.67 16.57 2.51
CA VAL A 136 3.83 16.47 3.41
C VAL A 136 3.39 16.15 4.84
N ALA A 137 2.40 16.85 5.39
CA ALA A 137 2.00 16.66 6.78
C ALA A 137 1.26 15.33 7.00
N LEU A 138 0.47 14.87 6.03
CA LEU A 138 -0.35 13.65 6.17
C LEU A 138 0.10 12.51 5.26
N GLY A 139 0.50 12.81 4.02
CA GLY A 139 0.95 11.79 3.06
C GLY A 139 2.29 11.15 3.43
N VAL A 140 3.25 11.90 3.99
CA VAL A 140 4.55 11.33 4.42
C VAL A 140 4.39 10.37 5.61
N PRO A 141 3.68 10.72 6.71
CA PRO A 141 3.39 9.74 7.76
C PRO A 141 2.65 8.50 7.24
N LEU A 142 1.69 8.69 6.33
CA LEU A 142 0.97 7.58 5.69
C LEU A 142 1.94 6.68 4.90
N TYR A 143 2.89 7.25 4.15
CA TYR A 143 3.91 6.49 3.44
C TYR A 143 4.72 5.60 4.38
N PHE A 144 5.23 6.15 5.49
CA PHE A 144 6.03 5.38 6.43
C PHE A 144 5.21 4.30 7.15
N ALA A 145 3.96 4.60 7.51
CA ALA A 145 3.04 3.61 8.06
C ALA A 145 2.83 2.44 7.08
N MET A 146 2.61 2.76 5.80
CA MET A 146 2.43 1.75 4.75
C MET A 146 3.70 0.97 4.47
N ALA A 147 4.88 1.61 4.45
CA ALA A 147 6.17 0.95 4.29
C ALA A 147 6.46 -0.03 5.45
N LYS A 148 6.14 0.35 6.69
CA LYS A 148 6.28 -0.51 7.87
C LYS A 148 5.35 -1.73 7.80
N LEU A 149 4.09 -1.52 7.39
CA LEU A 149 3.12 -2.60 7.19
C LEU A 149 3.52 -3.54 6.05
N ALA A 150 4.07 -3.00 4.97
CA ALA A 150 4.59 -3.75 3.84
C ALA A 150 5.68 -4.75 4.27
N LYS A 151 6.65 -4.27 5.05
CA LYS A 151 7.75 -5.09 5.58
C LYS A 151 7.24 -6.20 6.50
N LYS A 152 6.27 -5.89 7.37
CA LYS A 152 5.74 -6.85 8.36
C LYS A 152 4.80 -7.90 7.75
N ARG A 153 4.10 -7.60 6.64
CA ARG A 153 3.08 -8.49 6.06
C ARG A 153 3.20 -8.65 4.54
N HIS A 154 4.34 -9.19 4.11
CA HIS A 154 4.68 -9.44 2.70
C HIS A 154 3.60 -10.23 1.93
N SER A 155 2.94 -11.22 2.55
CA SER A 155 1.93 -12.08 1.91
C SER A 155 0.59 -11.39 1.66
N LEU A 156 0.20 -10.43 2.50
CA LEU A 156 -1.09 -9.73 2.38
C LEU A 156 -1.08 -8.72 1.24
N PHE A 157 0.09 -8.16 0.97
CA PHE A 157 0.15 -6.93 0.23
C PHE A 157 0.67 -7.07 -1.20
N GLY A 158 1.46 -8.11 -1.52
CA GLY A 158 2.01 -8.28 -2.88
C GLY A 158 2.75 -7.03 -3.35
N LEU A 159 3.35 -6.33 -2.40
CA LEU A 159 3.98 -5.03 -2.58
C LEU A 159 5.36 -5.21 -3.22
N GLN A 160 5.64 -4.41 -4.23
CA GLN A 160 7.01 -4.04 -4.54
C GLN A 160 7.15 -2.57 -4.15
N PRO A 161 7.63 -2.26 -2.93
CA PRO A 161 7.96 -0.88 -2.59
C PRO A 161 9.04 -0.40 -3.57
N VAL A 162 8.80 0.74 -4.20
CA VAL A 162 9.78 1.28 -5.15
C VAL A 162 10.98 1.82 -4.38
N GLY A 163 12.15 1.21 -4.59
CA GLY A 163 13.44 1.77 -4.20
C GLY A 163 14.11 1.23 -2.92
N GLY A 164 13.66 0.11 -2.34
CA GLY A 164 14.33 -0.50 -1.18
C GLY A 164 15.18 -1.71 -1.54
N LYS A 165 16.51 -1.56 -1.55
CA LYS A 165 17.39 -2.66 -1.15
C LYS A 165 17.04 -2.97 0.31
N ALA A 166 17.06 -4.22 0.72
CA ALA A 166 16.58 -4.68 2.03
C ALA A 166 17.32 -4.08 3.26
N ASP A 167 18.32 -3.22 3.03
CA ASP A 167 19.39 -2.89 3.97
C ASP A 167 19.36 -1.42 4.47
N ASP A 168 18.57 -0.52 3.87
CA ASP A 168 18.53 0.92 4.24
C ASP A 168 17.32 1.29 5.13
N ALA A 169 17.04 0.46 6.14
CA ALA A 169 16.20 0.91 7.24
C ALA A 169 17.03 1.82 8.16
N PRO A 170 16.51 2.97 8.65
CA PRO A 170 17.13 3.65 9.79
C PRO A 170 17.19 2.63 10.91
N GLN A 171 18.40 2.25 11.31
CA GLN A 171 18.60 1.45 12.50
C GLN A 171 18.14 2.31 13.67
N ILE A 172 16.96 1.99 14.20
CA ILE A 172 16.55 2.48 15.51
C ILE A 172 17.39 1.63 16.48
N THR A 173 18.48 2.22 16.96
CA THR A 173 19.32 1.63 18.01
C THR A 173 18.47 1.50 19.26
N GLU A 174 17.90 0.32 19.49
CA GLU A 174 17.48 -0.09 20.82
C GLU A 174 18.76 -0.44 21.60
N GLU A 175 19.36 0.58 22.21
CA GLU A 175 20.41 0.38 23.20
C GLU A 175 19.76 0.03 24.55
N GLN A 176 19.83 -1.26 24.87
CA GLN A 176 20.13 -1.83 26.18
C GLN A 176 19.24 -1.47 27.38
N SER A 177 18.46 -2.46 27.81
CA SER A 177 18.44 -2.85 29.22
C SER A 177 18.86 -4.33 29.30
N ALA A 178 20.09 -4.54 29.75
CA ALA A 178 20.70 -5.82 30.00
C ALA A 178 20.60 -6.14 31.49
N GLU A 179 20.27 -7.39 31.83
CA GLU A 179 20.76 -8.19 32.96
C GLU A 179 19.99 -9.53 32.94
N ASN A 180 20.55 -10.73 33.05
CA ASN A 180 21.91 -11.25 33.10
C ASN A 180 21.78 -12.81 33.00
N PRO A 181 22.83 -13.65 33.09
CA PRO A 181 23.08 -14.73 32.15
C PRO A 181 22.75 -16.15 32.66
N CYS A 182 22.64 -17.07 31.71
CA CYS A 182 22.69 -18.52 31.90
C CYS A 182 24.06 -18.96 32.46
N PRO A 183 24.13 -20.01 33.30
CA PRO A 183 25.30 -20.86 33.40
C PRO A 183 25.08 -22.27 32.83
N THR A 184 26.14 -22.70 32.17
CA THR A 184 26.32 -23.86 31.28
C THR A 184 26.52 -25.23 31.96
N LYS A 185 26.25 -26.27 31.14
CA LYS A 185 26.92 -27.60 31.00
C LYS A 185 26.69 -28.67 32.07
N THR A 186 26.28 -29.88 31.65
CA THR A 186 27.12 -31.11 31.70
C THR A 186 26.53 -32.24 30.81
N ASP A 187 27.32 -32.70 29.83
CA ASP A 187 27.64 -34.07 29.35
C ASP A 187 26.59 -35.20 29.14
N ALA A 188 26.88 -36.03 28.12
CA ALA A 188 26.11 -37.13 27.47
C ALA A 188 26.07 -38.47 28.26
N PRO A 189 25.73 -39.67 27.69
CA PRO A 189 24.76 -40.14 26.67
C PRO A 189 23.89 -41.37 27.13
N GLY A 190 22.82 -41.72 26.39
CA GLY A 190 22.28 -43.10 26.31
C GLY A 190 21.09 -43.49 27.21
N GLU A 191 20.41 -44.58 26.84
CA GLU A 191 19.28 -45.29 27.52
C GLU A 191 17.87 -44.73 27.24
N SER A 192 17.17 -45.22 26.20
CA SER A 192 16.24 -46.38 26.17
C SER A 192 14.87 -46.11 26.81
N GLU A 193 13.80 -46.08 25.98
CA GLU A 193 12.39 -46.00 26.37
C GLU A 193 12.00 -47.12 27.37
N PRO A 194 10.84 -46.97 28.05
CA PRO A 194 9.81 -47.97 27.82
C PRO A 194 8.46 -47.36 27.42
N ARG A 195 7.96 -47.80 26.26
CA ARG A 195 6.58 -47.59 25.80
C ARG A 195 5.62 -48.37 26.69
N GLU A 196 4.60 -47.71 27.20
CA GLU A 196 3.44 -48.35 27.83
C GLU A 196 2.67 -49.18 26.79
N ARG A 197 2.19 -50.36 27.20
CA ARG A 197 1.48 -51.34 26.38
C ARG A 197 -0.02 -51.24 26.68
N ASP A 198 -0.83 -51.17 25.64
CA ASP A 198 -2.30 -51.26 25.72
C ASP A 198 -2.75 -52.66 26.20
N GLU A 199 -3.91 -52.72 26.87
CA GLU A 199 -4.46 -53.90 27.56
C GLU A 199 -4.87 -55.08 26.65
N ASP A 200 -4.72 -54.97 25.34
CA ASP A 200 -5.17 -55.98 24.36
C ASP A 200 -4.04 -56.85 23.75
N GLY A 201 -2.86 -56.90 24.39
CA GLY A 201 -1.94 -58.05 24.29
C GLY A 201 -1.49 -58.51 22.90
N LYS A 202 -1.53 -57.67 21.86
CA LYS A 202 -1.13 -58.05 20.49
C LYS A 202 -0.38 -56.94 19.76
N ILE A 203 0.84 -57.25 19.31
CA ILE A 203 1.66 -56.43 18.41
C ILE A 203 1.56 -57.04 17.01
N PRO A 204 1.31 -56.26 15.95
CA PRO A 204 1.73 -56.65 14.61
C PRO A 204 2.67 -55.60 13.97
N ASP A 205 3.93 -56.02 14.00
CA ASP A 205 5.09 -55.77 13.14
C ASP A 205 4.96 -54.91 11.87
N ARG A 206 5.92 -53.97 11.76
CA ARG A 206 6.46 -53.51 10.48
C ARG A 206 7.35 -54.62 9.92
N HIS A 207 6.98 -55.20 8.78
CA HIS A 207 7.93 -55.93 7.94
C HIS A 207 8.53 -54.98 6.90
N VAL A 208 9.83 -54.77 7.04
CA VAL A 208 10.74 -54.34 5.99
C VAL A 208 11.31 -55.64 5.41
N GLU A 209 11.04 -55.91 4.13
CA GLU A 209 11.75 -56.93 3.37
C GLU A 209 11.94 -56.40 1.94
N GLY A 210 13.21 -56.27 1.55
CA GLY A 210 13.59 -56.07 0.16
C GLY A 210 13.92 -57.42 -0.47
N ALA A 211 13.57 -57.58 -1.75
CA ALA A 211 14.18 -58.54 -2.64
C ALA A 211 13.84 -58.17 -4.09
N ASP A 212 14.87 -58.18 -4.94
CA ASP A 212 14.83 -58.18 -6.40
C ASP A 212 13.80 -59.16 -6.98
N THR A 213 13.25 -58.88 -8.17
CA THR A 213 13.24 -59.80 -9.34
C THR A 213 12.75 -59.05 -10.59
N SER A 214 13.53 -59.15 -11.67
CA SER A 214 13.26 -58.71 -13.04
C SER A 214 12.17 -59.52 -13.76
N ALA A 215 11.32 -58.85 -14.57
CA ALA A 215 10.67 -59.34 -15.80
C ALA A 215 9.77 -58.19 -16.32
N ASP A 216 10.12 -57.45 -17.37
CA ASP A 216 10.06 -57.78 -18.81
C ASP A 216 8.64 -57.90 -19.38
N ILE A 217 8.49 -57.39 -20.62
CA ILE A 217 7.47 -57.67 -21.65
C ILE A 217 6.29 -56.66 -21.86
N THR A 218 6.40 -55.98 -23.02
CA THR A 218 5.38 -55.45 -23.98
C THR A 218 4.55 -54.20 -23.61
N ALA A 219 4.44 -53.13 -24.42
CA ALA A 219 4.28 -52.94 -25.87
C ALA A 219 2.92 -53.38 -26.45
N ASP A 220 1.93 -52.48 -26.50
CA ASP A 220 0.89 -52.33 -27.55
C ASP A 220 0.14 -51.00 -27.24
N LYS A 221 0.06 -49.94 -28.07
CA LYS A 221 -0.52 -49.70 -29.41
C LYS A 221 -2.02 -50.01 -29.54
N ARG A 222 -2.75 -48.99 -30.03
CA ARG A 222 -4.20 -48.90 -30.38
C ARG A 222 -5.10 -48.65 -29.15
N GLU A 223 -6.06 -47.74 -29.16
CA GLU A 223 -6.93 -47.23 -30.23
C GLU A 223 -7.06 -45.69 -30.24
#